data_AF-A0A7H4PFK4-F1
#
_entry.id   AF-A0A7H4PFK4-F1
#
_cell.length_a   1.000
_cell.length_b   1.000
_cell.length_c   1.000
_cell.angle_alpha   90.00
_cell.angle_beta   90.00
_cell.angle_gamma   90.00
#
_symmetry.space_group_name_H-M   'P 1'
#
loop_
_entity.id
_entity.type
_entity.pdbx_description
1 polymer ?
#
loop_
_entity_poly.entity_id
_entity_poly.type
_entity_poly.pdbx_seq_one_letter_code
_entity_poly.pdbx_strand_id
1 'polypeptide(L)'
;MTKAIRLARDLGIRTIQLAGYDVYYEEHDEGTRQRFAEGLAWAVEQAAAAQVMLAVEIMDTAFMNSISKWKKWDERLSSPWFTVYPDVGNLSAWGNDVTAELKLGIDRIAAIHLKDTLPVTDDSPGQFRDVPFG
;
A
#
# COMPACT_ATOMS: atom_id res chain seq x y z
N MET A 1 9.26 -8.68 -8.80
CA MET A 1 9.85 -7.41 -8.33
C MET A 1 11.14 -7.01 -9.07
N THR A 2 12.18 -7.84 -9.12
CA THR A 2 13.50 -7.48 -9.71
C THR A 2 13.42 -6.82 -11.10
N LYS A 3 12.60 -7.37 -12.01
CA LYS A 3 12.42 -6.81 -13.35
C LYS A 3 11.81 -5.40 -13.33
N ALA A 4 10.86 -5.14 -12.43
CA ALA A 4 10.22 -3.83 -12.28
C ALA A 4 11.20 -2.79 -11.71
N ILE A 5 12.00 -3.16 -10.70
CA ILE A 5 13.06 -2.29 -10.15
C ILE A 5 14.09 -1.95 -11.23
N ARG A 6 14.54 -2.95 -12.00
CA ARG A 6 15.47 -2.73 -13.12
C ARG A 6 14.85 -1.80 -14.17
N LEU A 7 13.60 -2.04 -14.56
CA LEU A 7 12.90 -1.19 -15.52
C LEU A 7 12.77 0.25 -14.99
N ALA A 8 12.44 0.42 -13.71
CA ALA A 8 12.31 1.72 -13.09
C ALA A 8 13.62 2.50 -13.11
N ARG A 9 14.74 1.84 -12.79
CA ARG A 9 16.07 2.42 -12.90
C ARG A 9 16.42 2.77 -14.35
N ASP A 10 16.20 1.84 -15.29
CA ASP A 10 16.59 1.98 -16.68
C ASP A 10 15.79 3.10 -17.40
N LEU A 11 14.51 3.30 -17.03
CA LEU A 11 13.63 4.34 -17.59
C LEU A 11 13.55 5.61 -16.73
N GLY A 12 14.13 5.61 -15.54
CA GLY A 12 14.01 6.71 -14.60
C GLY A 12 12.61 6.90 -14.00
N ILE A 13 11.85 5.83 -13.81
CA ILE A 13 10.62 5.84 -13.01
C ILE A 13 11.02 6.05 -11.54
N ARG A 14 10.38 7.00 -10.87
CA ARG A 14 10.76 7.42 -9.51
C ARG A 14 10.23 6.50 -8.42
N THR A 15 9.01 6.01 -8.60
CA THR A 15 8.26 5.28 -7.57
C THR A 15 7.56 4.09 -8.20
N ILE A 16 7.70 2.92 -7.59
CA ILE A 16 6.91 1.73 -7.89
C ILE A 16 5.83 1.63 -6.82
N GLN A 17 4.56 1.74 -7.21
CA GLN A 17 3.44 1.48 -6.32
C GLN A 17 3.32 -0.04 -6.10
N LEU A 18 3.30 -0.48 -4.85
CA LEU A 18 3.12 -1.88 -4.47
C LEU A 18 1.68 -2.13 -4.04
N ALA A 19 1.08 -3.19 -4.58
CA ALA A 19 -0.17 -3.72 -4.08
C ALA A 19 0.06 -4.43 -2.73
N GLY A 20 -0.61 -3.98 -1.68
CA GLY A 20 -0.53 -4.53 -0.34
C GLY A 20 -1.40 -5.77 -0.14
N TYR A 21 -1.28 -6.76 -1.01
CA TYR A 21 -1.95 -8.06 -0.87
C TYR A 21 -0.92 -9.13 -0.51
N ASP A 22 -1.20 -9.90 0.53
CA ASP A 22 -0.45 -11.13 0.78
C ASP A 22 -0.99 -12.30 -0.08
N VAL A 23 -2.31 -12.36 -0.25
CA VAL A 23 -3.04 -13.09 -1.29
C VAL A 23 -4.23 -12.25 -1.77
N TYR A 24 -4.75 -12.55 -2.96
CA TYR A 24 -5.91 -11.84 -3.52
C TYR A 24 -7.07 -12.78 -3.85
N TYR A 25 -6.77 -13.95 -4.43
CA TYR A 25 -7.80 -14.93 -4.81
C TYR A 25 -7.99 -16.02 -3.76
N GLU A 26 -6.99 -16.22 -2.90
CA GLU A 26 -6.95 -17.22 -1.86
C GLU A 26 -7.32 -16.65 -0.49
N GLU A 27 -7.64 -17.54 0.45
CA GLU A 27 -7.88 -17.14 1.84
C GLU A 27 -6.58 -16.69 2.52
N HIS A 28 -6.68 -15.55 3.22
CA HIS A 28 -5.63 -15.03 4.09
C HIS A 28 -5.43 -15.93 5.31
N ASP A 29 -4.18 -16.20 5.67
CA ASP A 29 -3.78 -16.95 6.86
C ASP A 29 -2.42 -16.45 7.40
N GLU A 30 -1.94 -17.04 8.49
CA GLU A 30 -0.63 -16.65 9.05
C GLU A 30 0.53 -16.96 8.10
N GLY A 31 0.41 -18.00 7.27
CA GLY A 31 1.45 -18.42 6.34
C GLY A 31 1.60 -17.46 5.16
N THR A 32 0.50 -17.00 4.59
CA THR A 32 0.43 -15.98 3.53
C THR A 32 0.99 -14.66 4.04
N ARG A 33 0.60 -14.23 5.24
CA ARG A 33 1.17 -13.06 5.91
C ARG A 33 2.68 -13.16 6.11
N GLN A 34 3.18 -14.33 6.51
CA GLN A 34 4.62 -14.54 6.71
C GLN A 34 5.38 -14.49 5.38
N ARG A 35 4.88 -15.15 4.33
CA ARG A 35 5.48 -15.08 2.99
C ARG A 35 5.46 -13.67 2.40
N PHE A 36 4.38 -12.91 2.64
CA PHE A 36 4.33 -11.50 2.27
C PHE A 36 5.39 -10.68 3.01
N ALA A 37 5.55 -10.90 4.32
CA ALA A 37 6.57 -10.21 5.11
C ALA A 37 8.00 -10.46 4.57
N GLU A 38 8.31 -11.72 4.25
CA GLU A 38 9.61 -12.12 3.66
C GLU A 38 9.80 -11.52 2.27
N GLY A 39 8.77 -11.60 1.43
CA GLY A 39 8.78 -11.05 0.07
C GLY A 39 8.92 -9.52 0.06
N LEU A 40 8.26 -8.83 0.99
CA LEU A 40 8.33 -7.38 1.14
C LEU A 40 9.71 -6.94 1.63
N ALA A 41 10.27 -7.61 2.64
CA ALA A 41 11.62 -7.34 3.12
C ALA A 41 12.66 -7.52 2.01
N TRP A 42 12.56 -8.62 1.28
CA TRP A 42 13.43 -8.87 0.12
C TRP A 42 13.26 -7.79 -0.96
N ALA A 43 12.02 -7.42 -1.31
CA ALA A 43 11.76 -6.39 -2.30
C ALA A 43 12.38 -5.03 -1.91
N VAL A 44 12.26 -4.65 -0.63
CA VAL A 44 12.82 -3.41 -0.08
C VAL A 44 14.34 -3.42 -0.11
N GLU A 45 14.98 -4.55 0.19
CA GLU A 45 16.44 -4.70 0.06
C GLU A 45 16.90 -4.50 -1.39
N GLN A 46 16.20 -5.13 -2.36
CA GLN A 46 16.51 -4.96 -3.78
C GLN A 46 16.33 -3.51 -4.25
N ALA A 47 15.27 -2.85 -3.77
CA ALA A 47 14.97 -1.47 -4.12
C ALA A 47 15.97 -0.49 -3.51
N ALA A 48 16.42 -0.75 -2.28
CA ALA A 48 17.46 0.02 -1.62
C ALA A 48 18.80 -0.08 -2.35
N ALA A 49 19.19 -1.28 -2.78
CA ALA A 49 20.40 -1.49 -3.58
C ALA A 49 20.35 -0.75 -4.93
N ALA A 50 19.16 -0.58 -5.50
CA ALA A 50 18.94 0.12 -6.76
C ALA A 50 18.60 1.60 -6.61
N GLN A 51 18.43 2.11 -5.38
CA GLN A 51 17.95 3.45 -5.06
C GLN A 51 16.61 3.79 -5.76
N VAL A 52 15.67 2.83 -5.74
CA VAL A 52 14.32 2.97 -6.29
C VAL A 52 13.31 3.00 -5.15
N MET A 53 12.36 3.94 -5.17
CA MET A 53 11.34 4.03 -4.13
C MET A 53 10.23 3.00 -4.35
N LEU A 54 9.91 2.22 -3.32
CA LEU A 54 8.71 1.41 -3.25
C LEU A 54 7.70 2.11 -2.33
N ALA A 55 6.49 2.32 -2.83
CA ALA A 55 5.42 2.96 -2.07
C ALA A 55 4.21 2.03 -2.02
N VAL A 56 3.80 1.59 -0.82
CA VAL A 56 2.67 0.66 -0.67
C VAL A 56 1.37 1.42 -0.77
N GLU A 57 0.47 0.95 -1.63
CA GLU A 57 -0.88 1.47 -1.70
C GLU A 57 -1.71 1.08 -0.48
N ILE A 58 -2.55 2.00 -0.01
CA ILE A 58 -3.60 1.65 0.95
C ILE A 58 -4.73 0.98 0.18
N MET A 59 -4.97 -0.29 0.49
CA MET A 59 -5.73 -1.21 -0.35
C MET A 59 -7.22 -1.26 0.00
N ASP A 60 -7.97 -1.85 -0.92
CA ASP A 60 -9.37 -2.28 -0.81
C ASP A 60 -9.55 -3.58 -0.01
N THR A 61 -8.57 -3.99 0.81
CA THR A 61 -8.65 -5.21 1.63
C THR A 61 -8.29 -4.92 3.08
N ALA A 62 -8.91 -5.66 4.00
CA ALA A 62 -8.66 -5.52 5.43
C ALA A 62 -7.19 -5.72 5.84
N PHE A 63 -6.35 -6.35 5.01
CA PHE A 63 -4.93 -6.57 5.32
C PHE A 63 -4.11 -5.27 5.33
N MET A 64 -4.36 -4.35 4.37
CA MET A 64 -3.59 -3.11 4.19
C MET A 64 -4.50 -1.89 3.93
N ASN A 65 -5.63 -1.80 4.63
CA ASN A 65 -6.63 -0.72 4.44
C ASN A 65 -6.38 0.59 5.22
N SER A 66 -5.20 0.77 5.84
CA SER A 66 -4.88 2.01 6.54
C SER A 66 -3.38 2.29 6.61
N ILE A 67 -3.02 3.58 6.73
CA ILE A 67 -1.64 4.03 6.96
C ILE A 67 -1.14 3.48 8.30
N SER A 68 -2.00 3.41 9.33
CA SER A 68 -1.68 2.77 10.61
C SER A 68 -1.24 1.31 10.47
N LYS A 69 -1.86 0.53 9.56
CA LYS A 69 -1.41 -0.84 9.28
C LYS A 69 -0.10 -0.86 8.54
N TRP A 70 0.05 0.00 7.54
CA TRP A 70 1.32 0.17 6.82
C TRP A 70 2.47 0.58 7.76
N LYS A 71 2.22 1.44 8.75
CA LYS A 71 3.24 1.96 9.67
C LYS A 71 3.94 0.86 10.46
N LYS A 72 3.24 -0.22 10.80
CA LYS A 72 3.84 -1.41 11.44
C LYS A 72 4.88 -2.10 10.56
N TRP A 73 4.68 -2.06 9.24
CA TRP A 73 5.65 -2.57 8.26
C TRP A 73 6.81 -1.61 8.08
N ASP A 74 6.54 -0.30 8.05
CA ASP A 74 7.57 0.75 8.01
C ASP A 74 8.54 0.63 9.19
N GLU A 75 8.03 0.50 10.41
CA GLU A 75 8.83 0.30 11.62
C GLU A 75 9.69 -0.97 11.54
N ARG A 76 9.12 -2.09 11.06
CA ARG A 76 9.85 -3.36 10.93
C ARG A 76 10.96 -3.31 9.88
N LEU A 77 10.74 -2.62 8.78
CA LEU A 77 11.64 -2.57 7.63
C LEU A 77 12.68 -1.45 7.74
N SER A 78 12.33 -0.33 8.39
CA SER A 78 13.19 0.80 8.70
C SER A 78 14.05 1.28 7.50
N SER A 79 13.46 1.35 6.31
CA SER A 79 14.15 1.69 5.06
C SER A 79 13.66 3.02 4.47
N PRO A 80 14.55 3.93 4.03
CA PRO A 80 14.14 5.15 3.34
C PRO A 80 13.54 4.90 1.96
N TRP A 81 13.74 3.71 1.38
CA TRP A 81 13.20 3.30 0.08
C TRP A 81 11.82 2.63 0.20
N PHE A 82 11.27 2.59 1.40
CA PHE A 82 9.94 2.08 1.69
C PHE A 82 9.05 3.21 2.20
N THR A 83 7.96 3.47 1.48
CA THR A 83 7.07 4.63 1.68
C THR A 83 5.62 4.19 1.51
N VAL A 84 4.67 5.13 1.69
CA VAL A 84 3.24 4.88 1.49
C VAL A 84 2.70 5.72 0.33
N TYR A 85 1.75 5.15 -0.42
CA TYR A 85 1.02 5.79 -1.51
C TYR A 85 -0.48 5.66 -1.21
N PRO A 86 -1.04 6.46 -0.29
CA PRO A 86 -2.44 6.33 0.07
C PRO A 86 -3.37 6.60 -1.12
N ASP A 87 -4.31 5.68 -1.31
CA ASP A 87 -5.53 5.91 -2.07
C ASP A 87 -6.58 6.43 -1.09
N VAL A 88 -7.01 7.67 -1.27
CA VAL A 88 -7.93 8.35 -0.34
C VAL A 88 -9.30 7.68 -0.34
N GLY A 89 -9.76 7.20 -1.50
CA GLY A 89 -11.03 6.49 -1.62
C GLY A 89 -10.99 5.16 -0.89
N ASN A 90 -9.92 4.37 -1.08
CA ASN A 90 -9.75 3.14 -0.31
C ASN A 90 -9.70 3.45 1.19
N LEU A 91 -8.93 4.45 1.60
CA LEU A 91 -8.74 4.82 3.01
C LEU A 91 -10.06 5.26 3.68
N SER A 92 -10.94 5.99 2.98
CA SER A 92 -12.23 6.45 3.51
C SER A 92 -13.30 5.36 3.60
N ALA A 93 -13.20 4.30 2.79
CA ALA A 93 -14.22 3.26 2.70
C ALA A 93 -14.29 2.29 3.90
N TRP A 94 -13.38 2.39 4.87
CA TRP A 94 -13.31 1.48 6.02
C TRP A 94 -13.65 2.13 7.37
N GLY A 95 -14.22 3.34 7.36
CA GLY A 95 -14.52 4.08 8.60
C GLY A 95 -13.27 4.60 9.32
N ASN A 96 -12.13 4.70 8.63
CA ASN A 96 -10.93 5.31 9.18
C ASN A 96 -11.11 6.84 9.36
N ASP A 97 -10.45 7.42 10.36
CA ASP A 97 -10.22 8.87 10.39
C ASP A 97 -9.13 9.22 9.37
N VAL A 98 -9.56 9.54 8.15
CA VAL A 98 -8.68 9.87 7.02
C VAL A 98 -7.69 10.99 7.38
N THR A 99 -8.13 11.98 8.15
CA THR A 99 -7.25 13.11 8.52
C THR A 99 -6.16 12.66 9.47
N ALA A 100 -6.50 11.84 10.48
CA ALA A 100 -5.52 11.28 11.40
C ALA A 100 -4.53 10.35 10.69
N GLU A 101 -5.01 9.51 9.77
CA GLU A 101 -4.19 8.59 8.97
C GLU A 101 -3.19 9.36 8.07
N LEU A 102 -3.65 10.38 7.36
CA LEU A 102 -2.77 11.20 6.51
C LEU A 102 -1.73 11.96 7.34
N LYS A 103 -2.12 12.47 8.53
CA LYS A 103 -1.18 13.11 9.46
C LYS A 103 -0.13 12.12 9.98
N LEU A 104 -0.53 10.88 10.28
CA LEU A 104 0.37 9.83 10.75
C LEU A 104 1.44 9.47 9.72
N GLY A 105 1.09 9.46 8.43
CA GLY A 105 2.00 9.10 7.34
C GLY A 105 2.71 10.26 6.66
N ILE A 106 2.49 11.51 7.08
CA ILE A 106 2.84 12.71 6.30
C ILE A 106 4.32 12.79 5.88
N ASP A 107 5.22 12.25 6.70
CA ASP A 107 6.67 12.20 6.47
C ASP A 107 7.10 11.08 5.51
N ARG A 108 6.17 10.18 5.16
CA ARG A 108 6.41 8.99 4.33
C ARG A 108 5.47 8.86 3.13
N ILE A 109 4.54 9.79 2.94
CA ILE A 109 3.67 9.81 1.75
C ILE A 109 4.49 10.23 0.53
N ALA A 110 4.66 9.29 -0.42
CA ALA A 110 5.39 9.53 -1.67
C ALA A 110 4.49 10.12 -2.78
N ALA A 111 3.21 9.76 -2.78
CA ALA A 111 2.20 10.20 -3.73
C ALA A 111 0.79 9.89 -3.17
N ILE A 112 -0.25 10.45 -3.78
CA ILE A 112 -1.65 10.26 -3.36
C ILE A 112 -2.49 9.87 -4.57
N HIS A 113 -3.30 8.82 -4.43
CA HIS A 113 -4.29 8.42 -5.42
C HIS A 113 -5.65 8.97 -4.96
N LEU A 114 -6.33 9.68 -5.87
CA LEU A 114 -7.64 10.27 -5.62
C LEU A 114 -8.68 9.54 -6.48
N LYS A 115 -9.67 8.95 -5.82
CA LYS A 115 -10.87 8.37 -6.41
C LYS A 115 -11.98 8.36 -5.37
N ASP A 116 -13.22 8.20 -5.82
CA ASP A 116 -14.36 7.93 -4.93
C ASP A 116 -14.57 6.43 -4.73
N THR A 117 -15.22 6.10 -3.61
CA THR A 117 -15.58 4.74 -3.19
C THR A 117 -16.90 4.77 -2.43
N LEU A 118 -17.57 3.62 -2.35
CA LEU A 118 -18.67 3.40 -1.41
C LEU A 118 -18.13 2.66 -0.18
N PRO A 119 -18.46 3.11 1.04
CA PRO A 119 -17.91 2.51 2.25
C PRO A 119 -18.47 1.11 2.51
N VAL A 120 -17.66 0.31 3.20
CA VAL A 120 -18.09 -0.94 3.82
C VAL A 120 -19.03 -0.61 4.98
N THR A 121 -20.19 -1.25 5.01
CA THR A 121 -21.19 -1.15 6.08
C THR A 121 -21.68 -2.55 6.45
N ASP A 122 -22.52 -2.67 7.48
CA ASP A 122 -23.14 -3.95 7.85
C ASP A 122 -23.96 -4.57 6.70
N ASP A 123 -24.47 -3.73 5.79
CA ASP A 123 -25.32 -4.13 4.66
C ASP A 123 -24.61 -4.11 3.29
N SER A 124 -23.35 -3.64 3.23
CA SER A 124 -22.62 -3.44 1.97
C SER A 124 -21.15 -3.81 2.09
N PRO A 125 -20.59 -4.61 1.17
CA PRO A 125 -19.16 -4.89 1.12
C PRO A 125 -18.32 -3.68 0.64
N GLY A 126 -18.96 -2.53 0.40
CA GLY A 126 -18.34 -1.36 -0.21
C GLY A 126 -18.17 -1.51 -1.73
N GLN A 127 -17.72 -0.44 -2.37
CA GLN A 127 -17.37 -0.42 -3.80
C GLN A 127 -16.12 0.41 -4.01
N PHE A 128 -15.04 -0.23 -4.45
CA PHE A 128 -13.70 0.39 -4.56
C PHE A 128 -13.27 0.69 -5.99
N ARG A 129 -14.07 0.26 -6.98
CA ARG A 129 -13.82 0.38 -8.42
C ARG A 129 -15.10 0.79 -9.13
N ASP A 130 -14.93 1.44 -10.28
CA ASP A 130 -16.03 1.86 -11.14
C ASP A 130 -17.07 2.77 -10.44
N VAL A 131 -16.62 3.55 -9.46
CA VAL A 131 -17.41 4.61 -8.81
C VAL A 131 -17.11 5.93 -9.53
N PRO A 132 -18.12 6.62 -10.08
CA PRO A 132 -17.94 7.94 -10.66
C PRO A 132 -17.39 8.92 -9.61
N PHE A 133 -16.47 9.78 -10.04
CA PHE A 133 -15.93 10.84 -9.20
C PHE A 133 -16.95 11.99 -9.10
N GLY A 134 -17.32 12.43 -7.90
CA GLY A 134 -18.19 13.59 -7.67
C GLY A 134 -19.36 13.39 -6.73
#